data_AF-Q8WQ52-F1
#
_entry.id   AF-Q8WQ52-F1
#
_cell.length_a   1.000
_cell.length_b   1.000
_cell.length_c   1.000
_cell.angle_alpha   90.00
_cell.angle_beta   90.00
_cell.angle_gamma   90.00
#
_symmetry.space_group_name_H-M   'P 1'
#
loop_
_entity.id
_entity.type
_entity.pdbx_description
1 polymer ?
#
loop_
_entity_poly.entity_id
_entity_poly.type
_entity_poly.pdbx_seq_one_letter_code
_entity_poly.pdbx_strand_id
1 'polypeptide(L)'
;ACTKDNAVVRRLQSNDLFLLLANPIKVAAEDNLPQSVDLREYGLMTPVRNQGKCGSCWAFATVAAFEACALYDGVLYPYGSPLGRHTDLLHISEEFEILSSTSNNLCSSGNVVRLINDHLTGVIPTVELEENFPYSLSDNTESEPPAHPLQPAIPPEEYVLPIYSETKLGHKAGVIVLYNRDNPYNDSIAQLVKTYLSLGVPVMATINTWANGRKGHRLIKRYRGGILSAPCRNTSLDHEVLIVGYGRYRGTAVWIVRNSWGADWGVYGYAYVAQGGDSYCLEHSAIAVLPRTLDPTAKYASFSTHPPPSPLLRPIYEGTIVRCENGLDADPPEGCSPFTRGSSPALGASIALILTTIAAIGKFTHQPSPLINLRRHDRVENASVRNKVTEAIITEVLGIIG
;
A
#
# COMPACT_ATOMS: atom_id res chain seq x y z
N ALA A 1 -1.83 9.36 -17.15
CA ALA A 1 -1.32 8.30 -16.26
C ALA A 1 0.16 8.14 -16.52
N CYS A 2 0.94 8.16 -15.44
CA CYS A 2 2.39 8.14 -15.32
C CYS A 2 3.14 8.66 -16.56
N THR A 3 3.22 10.00 -16.74
CA THR A 3 3.95 10.60 -17.88
C THR A 3 5.08 11.55 -17.46
N LYS A 4 6.23 11.39 -18.13
CA LYS A 4 6.74 12.51 -18.94
C LYS A 4 6.11 12.33 -20.33
N ASP A 5 5.44 13.38 -20.79
CA ASP A 5 4.85 13.55 -22.11
C ASP A 5 3.54 12.80 -22.44
N ASN A 6 2.46 13.60 -22.53
CA ASN A 6 1.32 13.54 -23.46
C ASN A 6 0.75 12.20 -23.96
N ALA A 7 0.97 11.08 -23.28
CA ALA A 7 0.16 9.89 -23.48
C ALA A 7 -1.24 10.17 -22.92
N VAL A 8 -2.16 10.52 -23.83
CA VAL A 8 -3.59 10.56 -23.55
C VAL A 8 -3.96 9.15 -23.11
N VAL A 9 -4.18 8.97 -21.81
CA VAL A 9 -4.83 7.76 -21.29
C VAL A 9 -6.17 7.68 -21.99
N ARG A 10 -6.31 6.74 -22.93
CA ARG A 10 -7.61 6.49 -23.54
C ARG A 10 -8.55 6.06 -22.43
N ARG A 11 -9.55 6.90 -22.15
CA ARG A 11 -10.65 6.60 -21.23
C ARG A 11 -11.21 5.23 -21.56
N LEU A 12 -11.46 4.43 -20.53
CA LEU A 12 -12.18 3.17 -20.65
C LEU A 12 -13.49 3.44 -21.39
N GLN A 13 -13.66 2.84 -22.56
CA GLN A 13 -14.95 2.81 -23.24
C GLN A 13 -15.68 1.52 -22.87
N SER A 14 -17.00 1.56 -22.86
CA SER A 14 -17.87 0.42 -22.55
C SER A 14 -17.59 -0.81 -23.42
N ASN A 15 -17.03 -0.63 -24.61
CA ASN A 15 -16.64 -1.72 -25.52
C ASN A 15 -15.24 -2.29 -25.24
N ASP A 16 -14.42 -1.63 -24.40
CA ASP A 16 -13.07 -2.08 -24.05
C ASP A 16 -13.09 -3.14 -22.91
N LEU A 17 -14.28 -3.59 -22.47
CA LEU A 17 -14.47 -4.22 -21.17
C LEU A 17 -15.52 -5.34 -21.21
N PHE A 18 -15.07 -6.59 -21.08
CA PHE A 18 -15.95 -7.75 -21.06
C PHE A 18 -16.63 -7.98 -19.70
N LEU A 19 -16.10 -7.38 -18.61
CA LEU A 19 -16.44 -7.77 -17.24
C LEU A 19 -16.51 -6.56 -16.28
N LEU A 20 -17.25 -5.51 -16.64
CA LEU A 20 -17.68 -4.51 -15.65
C LEU A 20 -18.94 -5.01 -14.95
N LEU A 21 -18.92 -5.02 -13.63
CA LEU A 21 -20.05 -5.43 -12.81
C LEU A 21 -20.68 -4.24 -12.11
N ALA A 22 -22.01 -4.27 -12.02
CA ALA A 22 -22.71 -3.47 -11.03
C ALA A 22 -22.25 -3.87 -9.63
N ASN A 23 -22.23 -2.91 -8.70
CA ASN A 23 -21.86 -3.16 -7.31
C ASN A 23 -22.76 -4.26 -6.68
N PRO A 24 -22.21 -5.41 -6.26
CA PRO A 24 -22.98 -6.47 -5.63
C PRO A 24 -23.12 -6.29 -4.11
N ILE A 25 -22.33 -5.42 -3.49
CA ILE A 25 -22.29 -5.22 -2.03
C ILE A 25 -23.40 -4.26 -1.60
N LYS A 26 -24.20 -4.68 -0.62
CA LYS A 26 -25.16 -3.80 0.04
C LYS A 26 -24.42 -2.77 0.89
N VAL A 27 -24.67 -1.48 0.63
CA VAL A 27 -24.10 -0.37 1.40
C VAL A 27 -24.53 -0.49 2.87
N ALA A 28 -23.56 -0.46 3.78
CA ALA A 28 -23.81 -0.46 5.21
C ALA A 28 -24.38 0.89 5.64
N ALA A 29 -25.35 0.91 6.56
CA ALA A 29 -25.83 2.16 7.14
C ALA A 29 -24.70 2.85 7.92
N GLU A 30 -24.71 4.19 7.95
CA GLU A 30 -23.59 4.99 8.45
C GLU A 30 -23.27 4.73 9.93
N ASP A 31 -24.30 4.46 10.73
CA ASP A 31 -24.22 4.07 12.15
C ASP A 31 -23.57 2.68 12.37
N ASN A 32 -23.55 1.83 11.35
CA ASN A 32 -22.91 0.50 11.38
C ASN A 32 -21.48 0.50 10.82
N LEU A 33 -21.01 1.60 10.25
CA LEU A 33 -19.64 1.72 9.77
C LEU A 33 -18.72 2.08 10.95
N PRO A 34 -17.53 1.45 11.06
CA PRO A 34 -16.51 1.93 11.98
C PRO A 34 -16.17 3.39 11.69
N GLN A 35 -15.88 4.18 12.73
CA GLN A 35 -15.51 5.59 12.55
C GLN A 35 -14.16 5.76 11.80
N SER A 36 -13.29 4.76 11.89
CA SER A 36 -12.05 4.68 11.13
C SER A 36 -11.74 3.23 10.76
N VAL A 37 -11.03 3.06 9.65
CA VAL A 37 -10.53 1.78 9.14
C VAL A 37 -9.14 2.00 8.58
N ASP A 38 -8.20 1.14 8.93
CA ASP A 38 -6.88 1.08 8.33
C ASP A 38 -6.53 -0.38 8.03
N LEU A 39 -6.47 -0.74 6.75
CA LEU A 39 -6.22 -2.12 6.32
C LEU A 39 -4.84 -2.65 6.76
N ARG A 40 -3.91 -1.76 7.13
CA ARG A 40 -2.61 -2.14 7.70
C ARG A 40 -2.74 -2.74 9.10
N GLU A 41 -3.66 -2.22 9.92
CA GLU A 41 -3.91 -2.74 11.28
C GLU A 41 -4.45 -4.18 11.25
N TYR A 42 -5.06 -4.57 10.13
CA TYR A 42 -5.60 -5.92 9.91
C TYR A 42 -4.65 -6.85 9.15
N GLY A 43 -3.41 -6.42 8.87
CA GLY A 43 -2.43 -7.21 8.13
C GLY A 43 -2.83 -7.51 6.69
N LEU A 44 -3.71 -6.69 6.11
CA LEU A 44 -4.19 -6.86 4.74
C LEU A 44 -3.33 -6.12 3.71
N MET A 45 -2.23 -5.49 4.14
CA MET A 45 -1.33 -4.71 3.29
C MET A 45 0.11 -5.22 3.43
N THR A 46 0.78 -5.41 2.30
CA THR A 46 2.22 -5.70 2.22
C THR A 46 3.04 -4.41 2.32
N PRO A 47 4.37 -4.44 2.54
CA PRO A 47 5.22 -3.26 2.47
C PRO A 47 5.11 -2.49 1.14
N VAL A 48 5.28 -1.16 1.15
CA VAL A 48 5.19 -0.33 -0.07
C VAL A 48 6.46 -0.45 -0.91
N ARG A 49 6.30 -0.87 -2.17
CA ARG A 49 7.38 -0.96 -3.16
C ARG A 49 7.51 0.32 -4.00
N ASN A 50 8.57 0.36 -4.82
CA ASN A 50 8.96 1.54 -5.60
C ASN A 50 9.01 1.24 -7.10
N GLN A 51 8.08 1.81 -7.86
CA GLN A 51 8.05 1.71 -9.34
C GLN A 51 9.21 2.46 -10.02
N GLY A 52 9.91 3.34 -9.29
CA GLY A 52 10.98 4.16 -9.82
C GLY A 52 10.52 5.10 -10.95
N LYS A 53 11.22 5.07 -12.07
CA LYS A 53 10.99 5.91 -13.26
C LYS A 53 10.01 5.28 -14.25
N CYS A 54 9.71 4.00 -14.11
CA CYS A 54 8.77 3.28 -14.95
C CYS A 54 7.35 3.75 -14.66
N GLY A 55 6.57 4.03 -15.70
CA GLY A 55 5.17 4.43 -15.59
C GLY A 55 4.22 3.27 -15.27
N SER A 56 4.65 2.36 -14.41
CA SER A 56 3.98 1.11 -14.03
C SER A 56 3.06 1.23 -12.81
N CYS A 57 2.66 2.44 -12.42
CA CYS A 57 1.71 2.67 -11.31
C CYS A 57 0.45 1.79 -11.40
N TRP A 58 -0.02 1.52 -12.62
CA TRP A 58 -1.13 0.60 -12.89
C TRP A 58 -0.85 -0.84 -12.43
N ALA A 59 0.34 -1.39 -12.71
CA ALA A 59 0.70 -2.73 -12.28
C ALA A 59 0.90 -2.79 -10.76
N PHE A 60 1.60 -1.82 -10.19
CA PHE A 60 1.81 -1.72 -8.74
C PHE A 60 0.50 -1.60 -7.96
N ALA A 61 -0.48 -0.84 -8.48
CA ALA A 61 -1.79 -0.76 -7.88
C ALA A 61 -2.55 -2.09 -7.97
N THR A 62 -2.58 -2.73 -9.15
CA THR A 62 -3.23 -4.04 -9.30
C THR A 62 -2.59 -5.10 -8.39
N VAL A 63 -1.26 -5.18 -8.36
CA VAL A 63 -0.51 -6.12 -7.50
C VAL A 63 -0.84 -5.89 -6.03
N ALA A 64 -0.82 -4.65 -5.54
CA ALA A 64 -1.17 -4.37 -4.15
C ALA A 64 -2.62 -4.77 -3.81
N ALA A 65 -3.56 -4.64 -4.75
CA ALA A 65 -4.94 -5.09 -4.55
C ALA A 65 -5.06 -6.62 -4.56
N PHE A 66 -4.30 -7.30 -5.42
CA PHE A 66 -4.23 -8.76 -5.50
C PHE A 66 -3.61 -9.38 -4.23
N GLU A 67 -2.51 -8.81 -3.75
CA GLU A 67 -1.89 -9.21 -2.48
C GLU A 67 -2.87 -9.02 -1.32
N ALA A 68 -3.61 -7.91 -1.28
CA ALA A 68 -4.63 -7.69 -0.26
C ALA A 68 -5.75 -8.75 -0.27
N CYS A 69 -6.20 -9.15 -1.47
CA CYS A 69 -7.21 -10.20 -1.60
C CYS A 69 -6.68 -11.57 -1.16
N ALA A 70 -5.43 -11.90 -1.50
CA ALA A 70 -4.78 -13.12 -1.04
C ALA A 70 -4.56 -13.12 0.48
N LEU A 71 -4.16 -11.99 1.07
CA LEU A 71 -4.03 -11.83 2.51
C LEU A 71 -5.40 -11.96 3.20
N TYR A 72 -6.46 -11.37 2.65
CA TYR A 72 -7.82 -11.53 3.15
C TYR A 72 -8.21 -13.01 3.23
N ASP A 73 -8.02 -13.75 2.14
CA ASP A 73 -8.32 -15.17 2.08
C ASP A 73 -7.44 -15.97 3.05
N GLY A 74 -6.16 -15.61 3.20
CA GLY A 74 -5.22 -16.27 4.13
C GLY A 74 -5.52 -15.98 5.61
N VAL A 75 -5.99 -14.78 5.95
CA VAL A 75 -6.42 -14.41 7.31
C VAL A 75 -7.65 -15.22 7.72
N LEU A 76 -8.60 -15.40 6.80
CA LEU A 76 -9.81 -16.18 7.07
C LEU A 76 -9.57 -17.70 6.96
N TYR A 77 -8.62 -18.15 6.12
CA TYR A 77 -8.38 -19.56 5.80
C TYR A 77 -6.88 -19.90 5.76
N PRO A 78 -6.19 -19.96 6.91
CA PRO A 78 -4.72 -20.09 7.00
C PRO A 78 -4.12 -21.38 6.44
N TYR A 79 -4.93 -22.38 6.04
CA TYR A 79 -4.46 -23.68 5.55
C TYR A 79 -4.90 -24.02 4.10
N GLY A 80 -5.36 -23.03 3.31
CA GLY A 80 -6.08 -23.32 2.05
C GLY A 80 -5.63 -22.62 0.77
N SER A 81 -4.67 -21.69 0.81
CA SER A 81 -4.21 -21.01 -0.42
C SER A 81 -2.87 -21.59 -0.91
N PRO A 82 -2.69 -21.88 -2.20
CA PRO A 82 -1.38 -22.17 -2.79
C PRO A 82 -0.34 -21.08 -2.46
N LEU A 83 -0.80 -19.82 -2.37
CA LEU A 83 0.01 -18.66 -1.96
C LEU A 83 0.28 -18.61 -0.44
N GLY A 84 -0.46 -19.40 0.35
CA GLY A 84 -0.46 -19.39 1.82
C GLY A 84 0.66 -20.19 2.48
N ARG A 85 1.54 -20.87 1.73
CA ARG A 85 2.72 -21.53 2.32
C ARG A 85 3.83 -20.54 2.74
N HIS A 86 3.70 -19.26 2.37
CA HIS A 86 4.70 -18.22 2.66
C HIS A 86 4.03 -16.97 3.25
N THR A 87 3.55 -17.08 4.50
CA THR A 87 2.92 -15.95 5.22
C THR A 87 3.86 -14.78 5.50
N ASP A 88 5.17 -14.93 5.24
CA ASP A 88 6.18 -13.90 5.50
C ASP A 88 6.61 -13.13 4.23
N LEU A 89 6.21 -13.59 3.03
CA LEU A 89 6.76 -13.11 1.74
C LEU A 89 5.73 -13.15 0.59
N LEU A 90 4.44 -12.88 0.84
CA LEU A 90 3.54 -12.69 -0.31
C LEU A 90 3.96 -11.42 -1.05
N HIS A 91 4.54 -11.67 -2.22
CA HIS A 91 5.26 -10.70 -3.01
C HIS A 91 4.96 -11.02 -4.47
N ILE A 92 3.80 -10.57 -4.96
CA ILE A 92 3.43 -10.78 -6.37
C ILE A 92 4.35 -9.92 -7.24
N SER A 93 4.87 -10.45 -8.34
CA SER A 93 5.83 -9.76 -9.20
C SER A 93 5.17 -8.67 -10.05
N GLU A 94 5.55 -7.40 -9.85
CA GLU A 94 5.16 -6.36 -10.79
C GLU A 94 5.85 -6.53 -12.16
N GLU A 95 7.06 -7.08 -12.21
CA GLU A 95 7.78 -7.35 -13.46
C GLU A 95 6.96 -8.25 -14.38
N PHE A 96 6.46 -9.36 -13.84
CA PHE A 96 5.66 -10.32 -14.59
C PHE A 96 4.36 -9.70 -15.10
N GLU A 97 3.65 -8.94 -14.26
CA GLU A 97 2.41 -8.25 -14.65
C GLU A 97 2.65 -7.20 -15.74
N ILE A 98 3.73 -6.42 -15.63
CA ILE A 98 4.10 -5.40 -16.61
C ILE A 98 4.39 -6.06 -17.96
N LEU A 99 5.23 -7.09 -17.98
CA LEU A 99 5.72 -7.71 -19.21
C LEU A 99 4.70 -8.67 -19.87
N SER A 100 3.76 -9.22 -19.08
CA SER A 100 2.75 -10.17 -19.59
C SER A 100 1.48 -9.47 -20.09
N SER A 101 1.21 -8.24 -19.66
CA SER A 101 0.04 -7.50 -20.11
C SER A 101 0.18 -6.98 -21.53
N THR A 102 -0.55 -7.60 -22.45
CA THR A 102 -0.57 -7.21 -23.87
C THR A 102 -1.50 -6.03 -24.17
N SER A 103 -2.33 -5.65 -23.20
CA SER A 103 -3.31 -4.55 -23.32
C SER A 103 -2.82 -3.21 -22.75
N ASN A 104 -1.67 -3.22 -22.06
CA ASN A 104 -0.99 -2.05 -21.52
C ASN A 104 0.31 -1.74 -22.26
N ASN A 105 0.89 -0.57 -22.00
CA ASN A 105 2.09 -0.07 -22.69
C ASN A 105 3.32 -0.09 -21.78
N LEU A 106 3.48 -1.16 -21.00
CA LEU A 106 4.65 -1.40 -20.15
C LEU A 106 4.96 -0.18 -19.24
N CYS A 107 6.20 0.34 -19.28
CA CYS A 107 6.63 1.53 -18.56
C CYS A 107 6.13 2.87 -19.13
N SER A 108 5.55 2.90 -20.33
CA SER A 108 5.12 4.15 -20.96
C SER A 108 3.74 4.58 -20.47
N SER A 109 2.83 3.64 -20.19
CA SER A 109 1.51 3.89 -19.58
C SER A 109 0.74 2.58 -19.37
N GLY A 110 -0.31 2.63 -18.55
CA GLY A 110 -1.27 1.54 -18.45
C GLY A 110 -2.49 1.89 -17.61
N ASN A 111 -3.32 0.89 -17.36
CA ASN A 111 -4.57 1.00 -16.64
C ASN A 111 -4.89 -0.31 -15.90
N VAL A 112 -5.27 -0.18 -14.63
CA VAL A 112 -5.57 -1.31 -13.73
C VAL A 112 -6.66 -2.24 -14.30
N VAL A 113 -7.68 -1.68 -14.96
CA VAL A 113 -8.81 -2.46 -15.51
C VAL A 113 -8.38 -3.34 -16.66
N ARG A 114 -7.45 -2.88 -17.48
CA ARG A 114 -6.91 -3.65 -18.59
C ARG A 114 -6.11 -4.85 -18.10
N LEU A 115 -5.26 -4.64 -17.08
CA LEU A 115 -4.51 -5.72 -16.46
C LEU A 115 -5.43 -6.76 -15.82
N ILE A 116 -6.44 -6.32 -15.07
CA ILE A 116 -7.42 -7.23 -14.46
C ILE A 116 -8.20 -7.99 -15.55
N ASN A 117 -8.53 -7.34 -16.67
CA ASN A 117 -9.21 -8.00 -17.79
C ASN A 117 -8.30 -9.04 -18.49
N ASP A 118 -6.99 -8.78 -18.61
CA ASP A 118 -6.04 -9.77 -19.13
C ASP A 118 -6.03 -11.04 -18.27
N HIS A 119 -6.10 -10.90 -16.93
CA HIS A 119 -6.28 -12.03 -16.02
C HIS A 119 -7.63 -12.74 -16.21
N LEU A 120 -8.74 -12.00 -16.19
CA LEU A 120 -10.09 -12.57 -16.25
C LEU A 120 -10.43 -13.22 -17.61
N THR A 121 -9.73 -12.83 -18.67
CA THR A 121 -9.86 -13.43 -20.01
C THR A 121 -8.85 -14.54 -20.29
N GLY A 122 -7.92 -14.79 -19.35
CA GLY A 122 -6.90 -15.84 -19.47
C GLY A 122 -5.71 -15.48 -20.36
N VAL A 123 -5.56 -14.21 -20.74
CA VAL A 123 -4.33 -13.70 -21.39
C VAL A 123 -3.16 -13.84 -20.43
N ILE A 124 -3.37 -13.49 -19.17
CA ILE A 124 -2.45 -13.80 -18.06
C ILE A 124 -3.12 -14.88 -17.22
N PRO A 125 -2.60 -16.12 -17.19
CA PRO A 125 -3.33 -17.24 -16.59
C PRO A 125 -3.16 -17.35 -15.07
N THR A 126 -2.15 -16.70 -14.50
CA THR A 126 -1.83 -16.71 -13.07
C THR A 126 -1.06 -15.44 -12.71
N VAL A 127 -1.06 -15.10 -11.42
CA VAL A 127 -0.03 -14.21 -10.87
C VAL A 127 1.27 -14.98 -10.66
N GLU A 128 2.39 -14.26 -10.59
CA GLU A 128 3.72 -14.79 -10.29
C GLU A 128 4.36 -14.10 -9.08
N LEU A 129 5.42 -14.69 -8.55
CA LEU A 129 6.12 -14.15 -7.39
C LEU A 129 7.36 -13.34 -7.80
N GLU A 130 7.68 -12.33 -6.99
CA GLU A 130 8.87 -11.47 -7.12
C GLU A 130 10.18 -12.28 -7.12
N GLU A 131 10.20 -13.44 -6.45
CA GLU A 131 11.35 -14.35 -6.49
C GLU A 131 11.59 -14.99 -7.86
N ASN A 132 10.51 -15.23 -8.63
CA ASN A 132 10.58 -15.82 -9.97
C ASN A 132 10.86 -14.75 -11.02
N PHE A 133 10.30 -13.55 -10.84
CA PHE A 133 10.44 -12.42 -11.73
C PHE A 133 10.76 -11.14 -10.94
N PRO A 134 12.04 -10.94 -10.54
CA PRO A 134 12.43 -9.77 -9.77
C PRO A 134 12.25 -8.46 -10.54
N TYR A 135 11.80 -7.41 -9.86
CA TYR A 135 11.56 -6.11 -10.47
C TYR A 135 12.86 -5.46 -10.95
N SER A 136 12.98 -5.28 -12.27
CA SER A 136 14.18 -4.77 -12.93
C SER A 136 13.96 -3.43 -13.65
N LEU A 137 12.70 -3.04 -13.82
CA LEU A 137 12.32 -1.88 -14.64
C LEU A 137 12.39 -0.54 -13.90
N SER A 138 12.87 -0.48 -12.65
CA SER A 138 12.80 0.72 -11.81
C SER A 138 13.51 1.95 -12.40
N ASP A 139 14.54 1.77 -13.23
CA ASP A 139 15.26 2.88 -13.86
C ASP A 139 14.79 3.21 -15.28
N ASN A 140 13.85 2.43 -15.82
CA ASN A 140 13.43 2.52 -17.20
C ASN A 140 12.27 3.53 -17.32
N THR A 141 12.38 4.50 -18.21
CA THR A 141 11.24 5.35 -18.58
C THR A 141 10.42 4.77 -19.74
N GLU A 142 11.06 3.92 -20.54
CA GLU A 142 10.48 3.17 -21.65
C GLU A 142 11.05 1.74 -21.59
N SER A 143 10.30 0.78 -22.09
CA SER A 143 10.69 -0.63 -22.11
C SER A 143 10.16 -1.29 -23.37
N GLU A 144 10.90 -2.26 -23.90
CA GLU A 144 10.45 -3.06 -25.03
C GLU A 144 9.70 -4.30 -24.54
N PRO A 145 8.70 -4.78 -25.30
CA PRO A 145 8.05 -6.05 -24.98
C PRO A 145 9.06 -7.20 -25.07
N PRO A 146 8.87 -8.27 -24.28
CA PRO A 146 9.74 -9.43 -24.36
C PRO A 146 9.66 -10.07 -25.75
N ALA A 147 10.78 -10.63 -26.23
CA ALA A 147 10.85 -11.26 -27.56
C ALA A 147 9.88 -12.44 -27.72
N HIS A 148 9.54 -13.10 -26.61
CA HIS A 148 8.56 -14.18 -26.53
C HIS A 148 7.65 -13.95 -25.31
N PRO A 149 6.39 -14.41 -25.34
CA PRO A 149 5.53 -14.38 -24.16
C PRO A 149 6.22 -15.05 -22.98
N LEU A 150 6.19 -14.37 -21.82
CA LEU A 150 6.70 -14.95 -20.59
C LEU A 150 5.93 -16.21 -20.25
N GLN A 151 6.65 -17.25 -19.87
CA GLN A 151 6.06 -18.48 -19.35
C GLN A 151 6.05 -18.39 -17.83
N PRO A 152 4.90 -18.61 -17.16
CA PRO A 152 4.85 -18.73 -15.71
C PRO A 152 5.86 -19.78 -15.21
N ALA A 153 6.50 -19.47 -14.08
CA ALA A 153 7.37 -20.38 -13.36
C ALA A 153 6.55 -21.34 -12.47
N ILE A 154 5.42 -20.86 -11.95
CA ILE A 154 4.42 -21.69 -11.25
C ILE A 154 3.83 -22.68 -12.26
N PRO A 155 3.65 -23.97 -11.91
CA PRO A 155 3.08 -24.94 -12.83
C PRO A 155 1.55 -24.74 -12.99
N PRO A 156 0.95 -25.10 -14.14
CA PRO A 156 -0.47 -24.84 -14.42
C PRO A 156 -1.46 -25.37 -13.38
N GLU A 157 -1.16 -26.48 -12.73
CA GLU A 157 -1.96 -27.06 -11.66
C GLU A 157 -2.01 -26.22 -10.37
N GLU A 158 -1.10 -25.26 -10.22
CA GLU A 158 -0.98 -24.35 -9.08
C GLU A 158 -1.35 -22.90 -9.43
N TYR A 159 -1.80 -22.64 -10.67
CA TYR A 159 -2.23 -21.31 -11.09
C TYR A 159 -3.29 -20.74 -10.17
N VAL A 160 -3.10 -19.46 -9.84
CA VAL A 160 -3.91 -18.75 -8.86
C VAL A 160 -4.20 -17.33 -9.33
N LEU A 161 -5.47 -16.98 -9.27
CA LEU A 161 -5.94 -15.61 -9.39
C LEU A 161 -6.50 -15.23 -8.01
N PRO A 162 -5.87 -14.28 -7.28
CA PRO A 162 -6.24 -13.99 -5.90
C PRO A 162 -7.54 -13.18 -5.76
N ILE A 163 -8.25 -12.94 -6.85
CA ILE A 163 -9.57 -12.28 -6.85
C ILE A 163 -10.65 -13.31 -7.14
N TYR A 164 -11.86 -12.99 -6.68
CA TYR A 164 -13.08 -13.65 -7.11
C TYR A 164 -13.07 -13.79 -8.64
N SER A 165 -13.30 -15.01 -9.14
CA SER A 165 -13.29 -15.37 -10.58
C SER A 165 -14.45 -16.29 -11.00
N GLU A 166 -15.09 -16.93 -10.01
CA GLU A 166 -16.15 -17.92 -10.19
C GLU A 166 -17.54 -17.31 -10.39
N THR A 167 -18.49 -18.13 -10.85
CA THR A 167 -19.89 -17.74 -11.03
C THR A 167 -20.70 -17.99 -9.74
N LYS A 168 -20.46 -17.24 -8.65
CA LYS A 168 -21.32 -17.29 -7.44
C LYS A 168 -22.61 -16.45 -7.57
N LEU A 169 -22.66 -15.51 -8.51
CA LEU A 169 -23.79 -14.58 -8.73
C LEU A 169 -24.50 -14.73 -10.08
N GLY A 170 -24.31 -15.84 -10.78
CA GLY A 170 -24.81 -16.01 -12.16
C GLY A 170 -24.00 -15.25 -13.22
N HIS A 171 -22.96 -14.52 -12.81
CA HIS A 171 -22.00 -13.84 -13.67
C HIS A 171 -20.57 -14.21 -13.27
N LYS A 172 -19.65 -14.28 -14.25
CA LYS A 172 -18.20 -14.36 -13.99
C LYS A 172 -17.76 -13.11 -13.22
N ALA A 173 -16.69 -13.23 -12.44
CA ALA A 173 -16.17 -12.07 -11.74
C ALA A 173 -15.72 -10.96 -12.68
N GLY A 174 -15.66 -9.75 -12.14
CA GLY A 174 -15.36 -8.57 -12.91
C GLY A 174 -14.94 -7.41 -12.03
N VAL A 175 -14.54 -6.34 -12.70
CA VAL A 175 -14.18 -5.08 -12.07
C VAL A 175 -15.46 -4.36 -11.65
N ILE A 176 -15.54 -3.99 -10.37
CA ILE A 176 -16.67 -3.26 -9.83
C ILE A 176 -16.34 -1.78 -9.87
N VAL A 177 -17.11 -1.01 -10.64
CA VAL A 177 -16.96 0.46 -10.67
C VAL A 177 -17.70 1.04 -9.46
N LEU A 178 -16.97 1.72 -8.58
CA LEU A 178 -17.57 2.40 -7.43
C LEU A 178 -18.04 3.80 -7.81
N TYR A 179 -17.18 4.55 -8.48
CA TYR A 179 -17.49 5.86 -9.03
C TYR A 179 -16.61 6.17 -10.22
N ASN A 180 -17.13 6.99 -11.13
CA ASN A 180 -16.42 7.52 -12.28
C ASN A 180 -17.11 8.82 -12.71
N ARG A 181 -16.81 9.34 -13.89
CA ARG A 181 -17.47 10.55 -14.42
C ARG A 181 -18.98 10.35 -14.63
N ASP A 182 -19.41 9.15 -14.99
CA ASP A 182 -20.80 8.86 -15.35
C ASP A 182 -21.65 8.53 -14.10
N ASN A 183 -21.00 8.07 -13.02
CA ASN A 183 -21.54 7.94 -11.66
C ASN A 183 -20.64 8.72 -10.67
N PRO A 184 -20.82 10.05 -10.57
CA PRO A 184 -19.90 10.92 -9.85
C PRO A 184 -19.96 10.72 -8.33
N TYR A 185 -18.83 11.01 -7.68
CA TYR A 185 -18.69 10.92 -6.24
C TYR A 185 -19.65 11.87 -5.50
N ASN A 186 -20.20 11.39 -4.39
CA ASN A 186 -21.08 12.08 -3.46
C ASN A 186 -21.06 11.34 -2.10
N ASP A 187 -21.84 11.81 -1.12
CA ASP A 187 -21.86 11.21 0.23
C ASP A 187 -22.27 9.73 0.24
N SER A 188 -23.22 9.33 -0.61
CA SER A 188 -23.64 7.92 -0.75
C SER A 188 -22.51 7.05 -1.33
N ILE A 189 -21.74 7.59 -2.28
CA ILE A 189 -20.54 6.92 -2.81
C ILE A 189 -19.44 6.88 -1.75
N ALA A 190 -19.24 7.93 -0.96
CA ALA A 190 -18.30 7.93 0.14
C ALA A 190 -18.63 6.80 1.14
N GLN A 191 -19.91 6.63 1.46
CA GLN A 191 -20.41 5.53 2.30
C GLN A 191 -20.21 4.15 1.67
N LEU A 192 -20.38 4.02 0.35
CA LEU A 192 -20.07 2.80 -0.39
C LEU A 192 -18.58 2.46 -0.29
N VAL A 193 -17.68 3.42 -0.54
CA VAL A 193 -16.23 3.22 -0.43
C VAL A 193 -15.85 2.82 1.00
N LYS A 194 -16.40 3.49 2.02
CA LYS A 194 -16.22 3.10 3.43
C LYS A 194 -16.71 1.68 3.71
N THR A 195 -17.83 1.27 3.10
CA THR A 195 -18.34 -0.10 3.21
C THR A 195 -17.31 -1.11 2.70
N TYR A 196 -16.75 -0.91 1.50
CA TYR A 196 -15.70 -1.78 0.96
C TYR A 196 -14.48 -1.87 1.86
N LEU A 197 -13.97 -0.73 2.32
CA LEU A 197 -12.82 -0.67 3.22
C LEU A 197 -13.12 -1.37 4.54
N SER A 198 -14.29 -1.15 5.12
CA SER A 198 -14.72 -1.79 6.38
C SER A 198 -14.92 -3.31 6.24
N LEU A 199 -15.09 -3.83 5.02
CA LEU A 199 -15.12 -5.24 4.69
C LEU A 199 -13.74 -5.82 4.39
N GLY A 200 -12.66 -5.05 4.53
CA GLY A 200 -11.30 -5.52 4.24
C GLY A 200 -10.85 -5.37 2.78
N VAL A 201 -11.66 -4.72 1.93
CA VAL A 201 -11.40 -4.62 0.49
C VAL A 201 -10.80 -3.25 0.15
N PRO A 202 -9.54 -3.17 -0.32
CA PRO A 202 -8.98 -1.90 -0.79
C PRO A 202 -9.63 -1.46 -2.09
N VAL A 203 -9.56 -0.16 -2.35
CA VAL A 203 -10.18 0.48 -3.51
C VAL A 203 -9.08 1.07 -4.39
N MET A 204 -8.96 0.60 -5.63
CA MET A 204 -8.04 1.18 -6.61
C MET A 204 -8.64 2.48 -7.13
N ALA A 205 -7.90 3.58 -7.01
CA ALA A 205 -8.34 4.91 -7.37
C ALA A 205 -7.27 5.64 -8.17
N THR A 206 -7.69 6.71 -8.83
CA THR A 206 -6.80 7.55 -9.64
C THR A 206 -6.64 8.91 -9.01
N ILE A 207 -5.47 9.52 -9.17
CA ILE A 207 -5.21 10.92 -8.82
C ILE A 207 -4.59 11.66 -10.00
N ASN A 208 -4.46 12.98 -9.86
CA ASN A 208 -3.59 13.79 -10.68
C ASN A 208 -2.49 14.43 -9.84
N THR A 209 -1.24 14.00 -9.98
CA THR A 209 -0.06 14.55 -9.29
C THR A 209 0.18 16.03 -9.63
N TRP A 210 -0.33 16.50 -10.77
CA TRP A 210 -0.36 17.90 -11.20
C TRP A 210 -1.74 18.57 -11.04
N ALA A 211 -2.64 18.05 -10.19
CA ALA A 211 -4.00 18.56 -9.98
C ALA A 211 -4.08 20.08 -9.83
N ASN A 212 -3.10 20.69 -9.14
CA ASN A 212 -2.96 22.14 -8.99
C ASN A 212 -1.66 22.68 -9.61
N GLY A 213 -1.33 22.19 -10.81
CA GLY A 213 -0.13 22.53 -11.58
C GLY A 213 1.17 22.25 -10.82
N ARG A 214 2.20 23.07 -11.08
CA ARG A 214 3.52 22.97 -10.45
C ARG A 214 3.48 23.08 -8.91
N LYS A 215 2.45 23.70 -8.33
CA LYS A 215 2.29 23.79 -6.87
C LYS A 215 1.87 22.43 -6.30
N GLY A 216 0.82 21.82 -6.87
CA GLY A 216 0.36 20.48 -6.48
C GLY A 216 1.43 19.42 -6.64
N HIS A 217 2.16 19.44 -7.77
CA HIS A 217 3.24 18.48 -8.05
C HIS A 217 4.39 18.55 -7.05
N ARG A 218 4.82 19.78 -6.69
CA ARG A 218 5.88 19.95 -5.68
C ARG A 218 5.43 19.51 -4.29
N LEU A 219 4.15 19.73 -3.96
CA LEU A 219 3.60 19.35 -2.67
C LEU A 219 3.57 17.82 -2.50
N ILE A 220 3.05 17.08 -3.48
CA ILE A 220 2.97 15.62 -3.40
C ILE A 220 4.36 14.97 -3.41
N LYS A 221 5.30 15.44 -4.24
CA LYS A 221 6.67 14.90 -4.26
C LYS A 221 7.43 15.08 -2.93
N ARG A 222 7.13 16.15 -2.20
CA ARG A 222 7.79 16.48 -0.93
C ARG A 222 6.96 16.08 0.29
N TYR A 223 5.82 15.42 0.09
CA TYR A 223 4.97 14.99 1.18
C TYR A 223 5.73 14.03 2.10
N ARG A 224 5.62 14.27 3.41
CA ARG A 224 6.26 13.49 4.49
C ARG A 224 5.31 13.23 5.68
N GLY A 225 4.06 13.69 5.59
CA GLY A 225 3.09 13.62 6.69
C GLY A 225 2.11 14.80 6.71
N GLY A 226 1.12 14.72 7.59
CA GLY A 226 0.00 15.67 7.63
C GLY A 226 -1.06 15.39 6.56
N ILE A 227 -1.95 16.34 6.32
CA ILE A 227 -2.99 16.22 5.29
C ILE A 227 -2.42 16.61 3.94
N LEU A 228 -2.47 15.70 2.97
CA LEU A 228 -2.20 15.97 1.56
C LEU A 228 -3.47 16.52 0.91
N SER A 229 -3.42 17.78 0.48
CA SER A 229 -4.56 18.44 -0.16
C SER A 229 -4.11 19.40 -1.25
N ALA A 230 -4.76 19.31 -2.40
CA ALA A 230 -4.62 20.25 -3.51
C ALA A 230 -5.92 20.21 -4.34
N PRO A 231 -6.47 21.36 -4.77
CA PRO A 231 -7.70 21.38 -5.56
C PRO A 231 -7.50 20.68 -6.90
N CYS A 232 -8.49 19.90 -7.34
CA CYS A 232 -8.53 19.31 -8.68
C CYS A 232 -8.86 20.37 -9.74
N ARG A 233 -7.82 21.06 -10.26
CA ARG A 233 -7.96 22.01 -11.38
C ARG A 233 -7.62 21.38 -12.72
N ASN A 234 -6.74 20.39 -12.72
CA ASN A 234 -6.44 19.55 -13.88
C ASN A 234 -7.06 18.18 -13.65
N THR A 235 -8.07 17.82 -14.42
CA THR A 235 -8.82 16.57 -14.27
C THR A 235 -8.23 15.41 -15.05
N SER A 236 -7.08 15.61 -15.72
CA SER A 236 -6.35 14.55 -16.42
C SER A 236 -5.71 13.61 -15.41
N LEU A 237 -6.32 12.44 -15.23
CA LEU A 237 -5.85 11.44 -14.27
C LEU A 237 -4.48 10.89 -14.70
N ASP A 238 -3.53 10.97 -13.78
CA ASP A 238 -2.13 10.73 -14.09
C ASP A 238 -1.42 9.70 -13.20
N HIS A 239 -2.08 9.12 -12.21
CA HIS A 239 -1.44 8.17 -11.31
C HIS A 239 -2.48 7.24 -10.68
N GLU A 240 -2.17 5.96 -10.60
CA GLU A 240 -3.01 4.92 -9.98
C GLU A 240 -2.49 4.66 -8.55
N VAL A 241 -3.39 4.61 -7.58
CA VAL A 241 -3.12 4.44 -6.15
C VAL A 241 -4.19 3.56 -5.51
N LEU A 242 -3.98 3.14 -4.26
CA LEU A 242 -5.02 2.44 -3.50
C LEU A 242 -5.51 3.31 -2.36
N ILE A 243 -6.82 3.43 -2.20
CA ILE A 243 -7.44 3.81 -0.93
C ILE A 243 -7.49 2.54 -0.08
N VAL A 244 -6.88 2.59 1.10
CA VAL A 244 -6.70 1.45 2.02
C VAL A 244 -7.27 1.72 3.40
N GLY A 245 -8.03 2.79 3.55
CA GLY A 245 -8.61 3.17 4.82
C GLY A 245 -9.19 4.56 4.83
N TYR A 246 -9.83 4.89 5.93
CA TYR A 246 -10.43 6.19 6.20
C TYR A 246 -10.42 6.50 7.69
N GLY A 247 -10.52 7.77 8.03
CA GLY A 247 -10.59 8.22 9.42
C GLY A 247 -10.50 9.73 9.51
N ARG A 248 -9.99 10.23 10.63
CA ARG A 248 -9.75 11.67 10.82
C ARG A 248 -8.28 11.91 11.15
N TYR A 249 -7.72 12.98 10.59
CA TYR A 249 -6.43 13.52 10.99
C TYR A 249 -6.64 14.90 11.57
N ARG A 250 -6.43 15.06 12.89
CA ARG A 250 -6.67 16.32 13.64
C ARG A 250 -8.06 16.93 13.34
N GLY A 251 -9.09 16.10 13.40
CA GLY A 251 -10.47 16.52 13.16
C GLY A 251 -10.84 16.73 11.69
N THR A 252 -9.95 16.47 10.72
CA THR A 252 -10.28 16.51 9.28
C THR A 252 -10.47 15.10 8.74
N ALA A 253 -11.56 14.81 8.03
CA ALA A 253 -11.77 13.51 7.40
C ALA A 253 -10.75 13.26 6.28
N VAL A 254 -10.14 12.08 6.27
CA VAL A 254 -9.09 11.70 5.31
C VAL A 254 -9.24 10.28 4.81
N TRP A 255 -8.89 10.05 3.54
CA TRP A 255 -8.59 8.74 2.97
C TRP A 255 -7.12 8.37 3.27
N ILE A 256 -6.84 7.12 3.64
CA ILE A 256 -5.48 6.58 3.62
C ILE A 256 -5.20 6.09 2.22
N VAL A 257 -4.20 6.67 1.57
CA VAL A 257 -3.82 6.34 0.21
C VAL A 257 -2.44 5.70 0.19
N ARG A 258 -2.35 4.46 -0.28
CA ARG A 258 -1.10 3.76 -0.58
C ARG A 258 -0.58 4.21 -1.94
N ASN A 259 0.70 4.58 -1.97
CA ASN A 259 1.40 4.93 -3.19
C ASN A 259 2.38 3.81 -3.61
N SER A 260 3.09 4.01 -4.72
CA SER A 260 4.05 3.08 -5.32
C SER A 260 5.44 3.70 -5.47
N TRP A 261 5.79 4.68 -4.61
CA TRP A 261 7.06 5.42 -4.65
C TRP A 261 8.02 5.04 -3.51
N GLY A 262 7.86 3.83 -2.97
CA GLY A 262 8.67 3.29 -1.88
C GLY A 262 8.27 3.82 -0.49
N ALA A 263 8.73 3.12 0.54
CA ALA A 263 8.43 3.44 1.94
C ALA A 263 9.01 4.79 2.39
N ASP A 264 10.09 5.29 1.78
CA ASP A 264 10.69 6.58 2.15
C ASP A 264 9.85 7.80 1.74
N TRP A 265 8.84 7.60 0.88
CA TRP A 265 7.92 8.65 0.48
C TRP A 265 6.73 8.75 1.43
N GLY A 266 6.31 9.97 1.77
CA GLY A 266 5.12 10.19 2.60
C GLY A 266 5.27 9.64 4.01
N VAL A 267 4.23 8.97 4.49
CA VAL A 267 4.19 8.27 5.78
C VAL A 267 4.34 6.79 5.48
N TYR A 268 5.58 6.30 5.35
CA TYR A 268 5.91 4.91 5.04
C TYR A 268 5.30 4.41 3.72
N GLY A 269 5.29 5.26 2.70
CA GLY A 269 4.69 4.99 1.38
C GLY A 269 3.21 5.37 1.27
N TYR A 270 2.60 5.92 2.32
CA TYR A 270 1.19 6.32 2.36
C TYR A 270 1.01 7.83 2.47
N ALA A 271 -0.20 8.31 2.16
CA ALA A 271 -0.63 9.68 2.37
C ALA A 271 -2.05 9.76 2.94
N TYR A 272 -2.31 10.81 3.73
CA TYR A 272 -3.62 11.15 4.24
C TYR A 272 -4.26 12.23 3.37
N VAL A 273 -5.16 11.83 2.46
CA VAL A 273 -5.78 12.73 1.48
C VAL A 273 -7.12 13.23 1.99
N ALA A 274 -7.36 14.54 1.96
CA ALA A 274 -8.61 15.13 2.46
C ALA A 274 -9.84 14.63 1.69
N GLN A 275 -10.90 14.26 2.40
CA GLN A 275 -12.18 13.82 1.82
C GLN A 275 -13.11 15.00 1.48
N GLY A 276 -14.00 14.80 0.50
CA GLY A 276 -15.14 15.65 0.16
C GLY A 276 -14.79 16.93 -0.60
N GLY A 277 -13.50 17.20 -0.81
CA GLY A 277 -13.01 18.37 -1.55
C GLY A 277 -12.30 17.99 -2.86
N ASP A 278 -12.42 16.75 -3.31
CA ASP A 278 -11.76 16.19 -4.48
C ASP A 278 -10.26 16.52 -4.55
N SER A 279 -9.58 16.30 -3.42
CA SER A 279 -8.16 16.58 -3.31
C SER A 279 -7.37 15.68 -4.25
N TYR A 280 -6.50 16.28 -5.06
CA TYR A 280 -5.73 15.57 -6.09
C TYR A 280 -6.59 14.79 -7.10
N CYS A 281 -7.86 15.15 -7.30
CA CYS A 281 -8.79 14.43 -8.18
C CYS A 281 -9.07 12.98 -7.74
N LEU A 282 -8.82 12.64 -6.47
CA LEU A 282 -9.00 11.27 -5.95
C LEU A 282 -10.46 10.78 -6.05
N GLU A 283 -11.41 11.72 -6.07
CA GLU A 283 -12.85 11.44 -6.04
C GLU A 283 -13.43 11.43 -7.48
N HIS A 284 -12.59 11.21 -8.50
CA HIS A 284 -13.00 11.14 -9.91
C HIS A 284 -13.24 9.73 -10.47
N SER A 285 -12.45 8.73 -10.05
CA SER A 285 -12.60 7.36 -10.53
C SER A 285 -12.00 6.37 -9.55
N ALA A 286 -12.80 5.36 -9.19
CA ALA A 286 -12.31 4.21 -8.44
C ALA A 286 -13.09 2.93 -8.75
N ILE A 287 -12.37 1.83 -8.58
CA ILE A 287 -12.85 0.47 -8.79
C ILE A 287 -12.46 -0.41 -7.61
N ALA A 288 -13.11 -1.57 -7.52
CA ALA A 288 -12.72 -2.64 -6.62
C ALA A 288 -12.75 -3.99 -7.33
N VAL A 289 -11.97 -4.92 -6.77
CA VAL A 289 -12.05 -6.36 -7.01
C VAL A 289 -12.28 -7.02 -5.67
N LEU A 290 -12.96 -8.17 -5.66
CA LEU A 290 -13.30 -8.85 -4.41
C LEU A 290 -12.34 -10.01 -4.15
N PRO A 291 -11.97 -10.28 -2.88
CA PRO A 291 -11.33 -11.54 -2.49
C PRO A 291 -12.18 -12.76 -2.85
N ARG A 292 -11.57 -13.93 -3.06
CA ARG A 292 -12.32 -15.13 -3.49
C ARG A 292 -13.31 -15.61 -2.45
N THR A 293 -12.96 -15.46 -1.18
CA THR A 293 -13.77 -15.97 -0.07
C THR A 293 -14.83 -15.00 0.42
N LEU A 294 -14.75 -13.73 0.01
CA LEU A 294 -15.78 -12.75 0.33
C LEU A 294 -17.10 -13.10 -0.36
N ASP A 295 -18.16 -13.26 0.43
CA ASP A 295 -19.53 -13.40 -0.07
C ASP A 295 -20.19 -12.01 -0.13
N PRO A 296 -20.39 -11.43 -1.32
CA PRO A 296 -20.98 -10.10 -1.45
C PRO A 296 -22.48 -10.05 -1.08
N THR A 297 -23.14 -11.21 -0.96
CA THR A 297 -24.56 -11.32 -0.58
C THR A 297 -24.77 -11.47 0.92
N ALA A 298 -23.70 -11.75 1.66
CA ALA A 298 -23.76 -11.93 3.10
C ALA A 298 -24.25 -10.65 3.80
N LYS A 299 -24.85 -10.83 4.98
CA LYS A 299 -25.16 -9.69 5.84
C LYS A 299 -23.86 -8.98 6.20
N TYR A 300 -23.85 -7.66 6.02
CA TYR A 300 -22.72 -6.82 6.38
C TYR A 300 -22.23 -7.12 7.82
N ALA A 301 -20.94 -7.39 7.92
CA ALA A 301 -20.19 -7.49 9.15
C ALA A 301 -18.81 -6.88 8.89
N SER A 302 -18.39 -5.91 9.70
CA SER A 302 -17.08 -5.29 9.52
C SER A 302 -15.98 -6.33 9.70
N PHE A 303 -14.93 -6.23 8.89
CA PHE A 303 -13.74 -7.05 9.01
C PHE A 303 -13.07 -6.94 10.38
N SER A 304 -13.23 -5.80 11.05
CA SER A 304 -12.78 -5.58 12.43
C SER A 304 -13.39 -6.55 13.46
N THR A 305 -14.47 -7.25 13.11
CA THR A 305 -15.08 -8.29 13.94
C THR A 305 -14.39 -9.65 13.82
N HIS A 306 -13.50 -9.82 12.84
CA HIS A 306 -12.67 -11.01 12.70
C HIS A 306 -11.41 -10.90 13.57
N PRO A 307 -10.89 -12.03 14.09
CA PRO A 307 -9.67 -12.01 14.89
C PRO A 307 -8.54 -11.35 14.09
N PRO A 308 -7.69 -10.51 14.74
CA PRO A 308 -6.54 -9.91 14.10
C PRO A 308 -5.67 -11.00 13.46
N PRO A 309 -4.98 -10.68 12.34
CA PRO A 309 -4.20 -11.65 11.59
C PRO A 309 -3.17 -12.38 12.47
N SER A 310 -2.70 -13.53 11.97
CA SER A 310 -1.58 -14.29 12.51
C SER A 310 -0.47 -13.36 13.03
N PRO A 311 0.17 -13.66 14.17
CA PRO A 311 1.24 -12.84 14.77
C PRO A 311 2.39 -12.45 13.81
N LEU A 312 2.52 -13.13 12.67
CA LEU A 312 3.54 -12.89 11.65
C LEU A 312 3.32 -11.61 10.81
N LEU A 313 2.08 -11.10 10.71
CA LEU A 313 1.76 -9.87 9.95
C LEU A 313 1.67 -8.61 10.83
N ARG A 314 1.56 -8.77 12.15
CA ARG A 314 1.60 -7.67 13.12
C ARG A 314 2.90 -6.82 13.08
N PRO A 315 4.11 -7.39 12.90
CA PRO A 315 5.36 -6.65 13.10
C PRO A 315 5.67 -5.59 12.04
N ILE A 316 5.06 -5.64 10.85
CA ILE A 316 5.40 -4.71 9.74
C ILE A 316 4.98 -3.28 10.08
N TYR A 317 3.87 -3.11 10.81
CA TYR A 317 3.31 -1.80 11.13
C TYR A 317 3.29 -1.47 12.62
N GLU A 318 3.59 -2.43 13.49
CA GLU A 318 3.74 -2.23 14.94
C GLU A 318 4.96 -1.30 15.20
N GLY A 319 4.70 -0.09 15.69
CA GLY A 319 5.70 0.98 15.87
C GLY A 319 5.84 1.96 14.69
N THR A 320 5.30 1.61 13.52
CA THR A 320 5.22 2.48 12.33
C THR A 320 3.97 3.36 12.39
N ILE A 321 2.87 2.80 12.90
CA ILE A 321 1.59 3.48 13.15
C ILE A 321 1.43 3.62 14.67
N VAL A 322 1.57 4.84 15.15
CA VAL A 322 1.39 5.24 16.54
C VAL A 322 0.09 6.04 16.62
N ARG A 323 -0.93 5.45 17.27
CA ARG A 323 -2.17 6.17 17.60
C ARG A 323 -1.82 7.44 18.40
N CYS A 324 -2.49 8.53 18.07
CA CYS A 324 -2.34 9.87 18.59
C CYS A 324 -1.08 10.65 18.17
N GLU A 325 -0.22 10.07 17.34
CA GLU A 325 0.90 10.77 16.72
C GLU A 325 0.77 10.82 15.20
N ASN A 326 0.69 9.66 14.55
CA ASN A 326 0.66 9.52 13.10
C ASN A 326 -0.40 8.53 12.58
N GLY A 327 -1.14 7.84 13.46
CA GLY A 327 -2.27 6.97 13.13
C GLY A 327 -3.56 7.73 12.78
N LEU A 328 -4.46 7.08 12.05
CA LEU A 328 -5.80 7.60 11.78
C LEU A 328 -6.72 7.27 12.96
N ASP A 329 -6.81 8.15 13.94
CA ASP A 329 -7.75 7.99 15.03
C ASP A 329 -9.11 8.60 14.70
N ALA A 330 -10.16 7.90 15.08
CA ALA A 330 -11.52 8.40 15.10
C ALA A 330 -11.70 9.35 16.30
N ASP A 331 -11.24 10.59 16.14
CA ASP A 331 -10.99 11.52 17.24
C ASP A 331 -9.96 10.97 18.27
N PRO A 332 -9.15 11.83 18.91
CA PRO A 332 -8.23 11.34 19.93
C PRO A 332 -9.04 10.56 20.99
N PRO A 333 -8.76 9.27 21.25
CA PRO A 333 -9.39 8.56 22.35
C PRO A 333 -9.18 9.37 23.64
N GLU A 334 -10.12 9.27 24.59
CA GLU A 334 -9.94 9.84 25.93
C GLU A 334 -8.56 9.41 26.47
N GLY A 335 -7.67 10.39 26.66
CA GLY A 335 -6.26 10.16 27.05
C GLY A 335 -5.23 10.73 26.09
N CYS A 336 -5.58 11.08 24.86
CA CYS A 336 -4.66 11.74 23.95
C CYS A 336 -4.64 13.26 24.17
N SER A 337 -3.68 13.72 24.98
CA SER A 337 -3.51 15.13 25.29
C SER A 337 -3.18 15.95 24.03
N PRO A 338 -3.79 17.12 23.81
CA PRO A 338 -3.30 18.05 22.80
C PRO A 338 -1.86 18.41 23.17
N PHE A 339 -0.92 18.15 22.27
CA PHE A 339 0.50 18.49 22.43
C PHE A 339 0.64 19.95 22.84
N THR A 340 0.90 20.20 24.13
CA THR A 340 1.57 21.43 24.56
C THR A 340 3.01 21.29 24.10
N ARG A 341 3.53 22.28 23.36
CA ARG A 341 4.97 22.37 23.07
C ARG A 341 5.70 22.54 24.41
N GLY A 342 6.16 21.44 24.99
CA GLY A 342 6.98 21.43 26.19
C GLY A 342 7.83 20.16 26.18
N SER A 343 9.14 20.35 26.04
CA SER A 343 10.22 19.42 26.40
C SER A 343 9.88 17.92 26.44
N SER A 344 10.33 17.18 25.44
CA SER A 344 10.31 15.72 25.40
C SER A 344 10.90 15.11 26.69
N PRO A 345 10.22 14.16 27.38
CA PRO A 345 10.81 13.44 28.52
C PRO A 345 11.83 12.39 28.08
N ALA A 346 11.92 12.08 26.77
CA ALA A 346 12.73 10.98 26.25
C ALA A 346 14.23 11.29 26.14
N LEU A 347 14.66 12.54 26.40
CA LEU A 347 16.09 12.88 26.43
C LEU A 347 16.68 12.91 27.85
N GLY A 348 15.85 12.90 28.90
CA GLY A 348 16.30 12.98 30.30
C GLY A 348 16.70 11.63 30.90
N ALA A 349 16.05 10.53 30.49
CA ALA A 349 16.31 9.20 31.03
C ALA A 349 17.61 8.57 30.48
N SER A 350 17.96 8.86 29.22
CA SER A 350 19.15 8.28 28.58
C SER A 350 20.46 8.94 29.02
N ILE A 351 20.43 10.19 29.49
CA ILE A 351 21.64 10.88 29.97
C ILE A 351 21.98 10.48 31.42
N ALA A 352 20.98 10.15 32.24
CA ALA A 352 21.21 9.66 33.61
C ALA A 352 21.81 8.24 33.66
N LEU A 353 21.45 7.38 32.71
CA LEU A 353 21.97 6.01 32.62
C LEU A 353 23.40 5.94 32.04
N ILE A 354 23.78 6.90 31.19
CA ILE A 354 25.14 7.01 30.64
C ILE A 354 26.13 7.62 31.67
N LEU A 355 25.67 8.53 32.53
CA LEU A 355 26.52 9.12 33.57
C LEU A 355 26.80 8.18 34.76
N THR A 356 25.93 7.20 35.01
CA THR A 356 26.13 6.20 36.06
C THR A 356 27.03 5.03 35.63
N THR A 357 27.06 4.71 34.34
CA THR A 357 27.96 3.69 33.77
C THR A 357 29.39 4.19 33.58
N ILE A 358 29.60 5.48 33.29
CA ILE A 358 30.95 6.07 33.18
C ILE A 358 31.66 6.19 34.55
N ALA A 359 30.91 6.28 35.66
CA ALA A 359 31.48 6.26 37.01
C ALA A 359 31.94 4.85 37.47
N ALA A 360 31.42 3.78 36.87
CA ALA A 360 31.76 2.39 37.23
C ALA A 360 32.94 1.81 36.45
N ILE A 361 33.32 2.41 35.30
CA ILE A 361 34.42 1.93 34.44
C ILE A 361 35.74 2.71 34.69
N GLY A 362 35.71 3.79 35.47
CA GLY A 362 36.87 4.63 35.80
C GLY A 362 37.93 4.02 36.74
N LYS A 363 37.91 2.70 36.99
CA LYS A 363 38.92 2.02 37.81
C LYS A 363 39.41 0.73 37.15
N PHE A 364 39.92 0.75 35.93
CA PHE A 364 40.94 -0.24 35.53
C PHE A 364 41.73 0.25 34.31
N THR A 365 43.05 0.22 34.47
CA THR A 365 44.13 0.24 33.46
C THR A 365 44.62 1.59 32.90
N HIS A 366 45.83 1.94 33.35
CA HIS A 366 46.83 2.79 32.70
C HIS A 366 47.39 2.10 31.44
N GLN A 367 47.36 2.76 30.28
CA GLN A 367 48.53 3.11 29.43
C GLN A 367 48.08 3.72 28.08
N PRO A 368 48.81 4.68 27.48
CA PRO A 368 48.37 5.41 26.30
C PRO A 368 49.05 4.95 25.00
N SER A 369 48.32 4.95 23.87
CA SER A 369 48.73 5.32 22.49
C SER A 369 47.72 4.82 21.43
N PRO A 370 47.67 5.39 20.21
CA PRO A 370 47.47 6.79 19.85
C PRO A 370 46.19 7.00 18.99
N LEU A 371 45.74 8.26 18.95
CA LEU A 371 44.62 8.77 18.17
C LEU A 371 44.72 8.43 16.68
N ILE A 372 43.75 7.68 16.14
CA ILE A 372 43.45 7.67 14.70
C ILE A 372 42.42 8.78 14.44
N ASN A 373 42.89 9.79 13.71
CA ASN A 373 42.14 10.97 13.31
C ASN A 373 41.53 10.69 11.92
N LEU A 374 40.25 10.33 11.85
CA LEU A 374 39.51 10.23 10.59
C LEU A 374 38.53 11.38 10.45
N ARG A 375 39.07 12.55 10.05
CA ARG A 375 38.33 13.50 9.21
C ARG A 375 38.57 13.10 7.75
N ARG A 376 37.57 12.50 7.11
CA ARG A 376 37.17 12.79 5.72
C ARG A 376 35.94 11.98 5.34
N HIS A 377 35.04 12.66 4.63
CA HIS A 377 33.94 12.09 3.88
C HIS A 377 34.43 10.96 2.97
N ASP A 378 33.81 9.79 3.09
CA ASP A 378 33.56 8.90 1.96
C ASP A 378 32.21 8.19 2.17
N ARG A 379 31.42 8.17 1.10
CA ARG A 379 30.20 7.35 0.98
C ARG A 379 30.60 5.89 1.13
N VAL A 380 29.99 5.17 2.06
CA VAL A 380 30.06 3.71 2.11
C VAL A 380 28.65 3.16 2.08
N GLU A 381 28.21 2.81 0.86
CA GLU A 381 27.21 1.77 0.64
C GLU A 381 27.82 0.44 1.10
N ASN A 382 27.28 -0.19 2.15
CA ASN A 382 27.44 -1.62 2.35
C ASN A 382 26.47 -2.19 3.40
N ALA A 383 25.51 -2.99 2.95
CA ALA A 383 24.54 -3.74 3.76
C ALA A 383 25.20 -4.75 4.74
N SER A 384 26.49 -5.03 4.58
CA SER A 384 27.26 -5.93 5.47
C SER A 384 27.46 -5.38 6.89
N VAL A 385 27.49 -4.05 7.08
CA VAL A 385 27.71 -3.44 8.40
C VAL A 385 26.45 -3.52 9.27
N ARG A 386 25.26 -3.51 8.65
CA ARG A 386 23.98 -3.59 9.38
C ARG A 386 23.80 -4.96 10.04
N ASN A 387 24.16 -6.03 9.34
CA ASN A 387 24.02 -7.40 9.88
C ASN A 387 24.96 -7.66 11.07
N LYS A 388 26.17 -7.10 11.08
CA LYS A 388 27.10 -7.25 12.22
C LYS A 388 26.64 -6.50 13.47
N VAL A 389 25.94 -5.38 13.30
CA VAL A 389 25.36 -4.63 14.43
C VAL A 389 24.14 -5.38 14.98
N THR A 390 23.31 -5.95 14.11
CA THR A 390 22.15 -6.76 14.53
C THR A 390 22.57 -8.05 15.26
N GLU A 391 23.60 -8.76 14.79
CA GLU A 391 24.12 -9.95 15.48
C GLU A 391 24.75 -9.63 16.83
N ALA A 392 25.45 -8.49 16.96
CA ALA A 392 26.01 -8.05 18.24
C ALA A 392 24.91 -7.73 19.26
N ILE A 393 23.82 -7.07 18.83
CA ILE A 393 22.68 -6.74 19.69
C ILE A 393 21.92 -8.00 20.12
N ILE A 394 21.72 -8.96 19.22
CA ILE A 394 21.05 -10.23 19.55
C ILE A 394 21.87 -11.04 20.56
N THR A 395 23.19 -11.08 20.41
CA THR A 395 24.09 -11.80 21.33
C THR A 395 24.10 -11.17 22.73
N GLU A 396 24.04 -9.83 22.81
CA GLU A 396 24.02 -9.09 24.08
C GLU A 396 22.65 -9.18 24.78
N VAL A 397 21.55 -9.19 24.02
CA VAL A 397 20.19 -9.39 24.56
C VAL A 397 19.99 -10.81 25.08
N LEU A 398 20.51 -11.84 24.38
CA LEU A 398 20.40 -13.23 24.83
C LEU A 398 21.29 -13.52 26.05
N GLY A 399 22.43 -12.83 26.21
CA GLY A 399 23.27 -12.95 27.41
C GLY A 399 22.69 -12.30 28.68
N ILE A 400 21.71 -11.40 28.54
CA ILE A 400 21.07 -10.70 29.66
C ILE A 400 19.82 -11.44 30.15
N ILE A 401 19.19 -12.26 29.30
CA ILE A 401 17.94 -12.97 29.62
C ILE A 401 18.20 -14.31 30.34
N GLY A 402 19.44 -14.81 30.32
CA GLY A 402 19.84 -16.06 30.99
C GLY A 402 19.72 -17.27 30.09
#